data_AF-A0A2V8HKU4-F1
#
_entry.id   AF-A0A2V8HKU4-F1
#
_cell.length_a   1.000
_cell.length_b   1.000
_cell.length_c   1.000
_cell.angle_alpha   90.00
_cell.angle_beta   90.00
_cell.angle_gamma   90.00
#
_symmetry.space_group_name_H-M   'P 1'
#
loop_
_entity.id
_entity.type
_entity.pdbx_description
1 polymer ?
#
loop_
_entity_poly.entity_id
_entity_poly.type
_entity_poly.pdbx_seq_one_letter_code
_entity_poly.pdbx_strand_id
1 'polypeptide(L)'
;MELLQGTLDLLILQTLQWGPRHGYGIAQAIRAGSGEVLQVDTGSLYPALHRLEKQGWIAAEWKVSEKKQRTREYRLTRTGRAQLLSERSRWEQIVEAITGVLRPARAGGKI
;
A
#
# COMPACT_ATOMS: atom_id res chain seq x y z
N MET A 1 0.45 -3.39 -14.58
CA MET A 1 1.10 -2.07 -14.40
C MET A 1 2.21 -2.23 -13.39
N GLU A 2 3.38 -1.70 -13.68
CA GLU A 2 4.47 -1.64 -12.72
C GLU A 2 4.19 -0.51 -11.73
N LEU A 3 4.25 -0.81 -10.43
CA LEU A 3 4.07 0.18 -9.38
C LEU A 3 5.38 0.95 -9.20
N LEU A 4 5.31 2.26 -9.00
CA LEU A 4 6.48 3.04 -8.57
C LEU A 4 7.04 2.44 -7.27
N GLN A 5 8.36 2.46 -7.13
CA GLN A 5 9.03 1.95 -5.94
C GLN A 5 8.43 2.58 -4.66
N GLY A 6 8.00 1.74 -3.72
CA GLY A 6 7.36 2.17 -2.47
C GLY A 6 5.84 2.37 -2.52
N THR A 7 5.21 2.40 -3.71
CA THR A 7 3.74 2.53 -3.82
C THR A 7 3.04 1.30 -3.26
N LEU A 8 3.58 0.10 -3.52
CA LEU A 8 3.01 -1.14 -2.97
C LEU A 8 3.06 -1.14 -1.44
N ASP A 9 4.13 -0.59 -0.85
CA ASP A 9 4.29 -0.50 0.60
C ASP A 9 3.22 0.39 1.21
N LEU A 10 3.02 1.59 0.65
CA LEU A 10 1.93 2.50 1.03
C LEU A 10 0.57 1.81 0.95
N LEU A 11 0.28 1.09 -0.14
CA LEU A 11 -0.99 0.38 -0.34
C LEU A 11 -1.20 -0.75 0.68
N ILE A 12 -0.14 -1.49 1.05
CA ILE A 12 -0.20 -2.52 2.09
C ILE A 12 -0.48 -1.88 3.45
N LEU A 13 0.28 -0.84 3.84
CA LEU A 13 0.09 -0.14 5.11
C LEU A 13 -1.33 0.45 5.20
N GLN A 14 -1.79 1.07 4.12
CA GLN A 14 -3.14 1.62 3.98
C GLN A 14 -4.22 0.56 4.17
N THR A 15 -4.03 -0.62 3.58
CA THR A 15 -4.98 -1.73 3.69
C THR A 15 -5.07 -2.27 5.13
N LEU A 16 -3.93 -2.33 5.82
CA LEU A 16 -3.83 -2.82 7.20
C LEU A 16 -4.29 -1.80 8.26
N GLN A 17 -4.56 -0.54 7.88
CA GLN A 17 -5.09 0.46 8.81
C GLN A 17 -6.45 0.05 9.39
N TRP A 18 -7.21 -0.76 8.65
CA TRP A 18 -8.55 -1.21 9.02
C TRP A 18 -8.57 -2.51 9.82
N GLY A 19 -7.40 -3.07 10.14
CA GLY A 19 -7.25 -4.29 10.95
C GLY A 19 -6.36 -5.35 10.32
N PRO A 20 -6.06 -6.42 11.08
CA PRO A 20 -5.19 -7.51 10.63
C PRO A 20 -5.77 -8.24 9.41
N ARG A 21 -4.91 -8.63 8.46
CA ARG A 21 -5.29 -9.38 7.25
C ARG A 21 -4.23 -10.38 6.83
N HIS A 22 -4.66 -11.49 6.24
CA HIS A 22 -3.76 -12.41 5.53
C HIS A 22 -3.32 -11.82 4.19
N GLY A 23 -2.18 -12.28 3.66
CA GLY A 23 -1.60 -11.76 2.41
C GLY A 23 -2.60 -11.72 1.24
N TYR A 24 -3.36 -12.80 1.03
CA TYR A 24 -4.40 -12.83 0.00
C TYR A 24 -5.46 -11.73 0.19
N GLY A 25 -5.92 -11.51 1.43
CA GLY A 25 -6.88 -10.47 1.74
C GLY A 25 -6.34 -9.05 1.53
N ILE A 26 -5.02 -8.86 1.64
CA ILE A 26 -4.36 -7.59 1.30
C ILE A 26 -4.42 -7.35 -0.21
N ALA A 27 -4.03 -8.34 -1.02
CA ALA A 27 -4.08 -8.23 -2.48
C ALA A 27 -5.50 -7.98 -3.00
N GLN A 28 -6.50 -8.68 -2.43
CA GLN A 28 -7.90 -8.46 -2.77
C GLN A 28 -8.38 -7.04 -2.42
N ALA A 29 -8.02 -6.52 -1.24
CA ALA A 29 -8.42 -5.18 -0.84
C ALA A 29 -7.79 -4.10 -1.74
N ILE A 30 -6.53 -4.25 -2.14
CA ILE A 30 -5.87 -3.32 -3.07
C ILE A 30 -6.56 -3.37 -4.45
N ARG A 31 -6.86 -4.57 -4.95
CA ARG A 31 -7.57 -4.77 -6.21
C ARG A 31 -8.94 -4.09 -6.18
N ALA A 32 -9.77 -4.42 -5.19
CA ALA A 32 -11.11 -3.87 -5.06
C ALA A 32 -11.09 -2.34 -4.86
N GLY A 33 -10.20 -1.84 -4.00
CA GLY A 33 -10.07 -0.41 -3.71
C GLY A 33 -9.52 0.41 -4.89
N SER A 34 -8.89 -0.23 -5.87
CA SER A 34 -8.42 0.41 -7.10
C SER A 34 -9.39 0.28 -8.28
N GLY A 35 -10.58 -0.28 -8.08
CA GLY A 35 -11.52 -0.53 -9.17
C GLY A 35 -10.98 -1.55 -10.19
N GLU A 36 -10.35 -2.63 -9.70
CA GLU A 36 -9.74 -3.71 -10.50
C GLU A 36 -8.49 -3.34 -11.31
N VAL A 37 -8.04 -2.08 -11.22
CA VAL A 37 -6.90 -1.56 -11.99
C VAL A 37 -5.55 -2.09 -11.46
N LEU A 38 -5.40 -2.17 -10.13
CA LEU A 38 -4.16 -2.66 -9.51
C LEU A 38 -4.28 -4.14 -9.16
N GLN A 39 -3.57 -4.96 -9.94
CA GLN A 39 -3.46 -6.39 -9.68
C GLN A 39 -2.10 -6.68 -9.04
N VAL A 40 -2.11 -6.91 -7.74
CA VAL A 40 -0.91 -7.28 -6.99
C VAL A 40 -0.75 -8.79 -7.04
N ASP A 41 0.33 -9.25 -7.66
CA ASP A 41 0.72 -10.66 -7.70
C ASP A 41 1.48 -11.07 -6.43
N THR A 42 1.60 -12.38 -6.21
CA THR A 42 2.30 -12.92 -5.04
C THR A 42 3.80 -12.66 -5.07
N GLY A 43 4.40 -12.59 -6.26
CA GLY A 43 5.83 -12.33 -6.47
C GLY A 43 6.25 -10.92 -6.04
N SER A 44 5.35 -9.94 -6.13
CA SER A 44 5.57 -8.59 -5.61
C SER A 44 5.13 -8.43 -4.15
N LEU A 45 4.01 -9.04 -3.77
CA LEU A 45 3.42 -8.87 -2.43
C LEU A 45 4.30 -9.41 -1.30
N TYR A 46 4.75 -10.65 -1.40
CA TYR A 46 5.44 -11.29 -0.27
C TYR A 46 6.82 -10.68 0.02
N PRO A 47 7.64 -10.31 -0.97
CA PRO A 47 8.85 -9.54 -0.72
C PRO A 47 8.56 -8.18 -0.07
N ALA A 48 7.48 -7.50 -0.45
CA ALA A 48 7.07 -6.25 0.20
C ALA A 48 6.68 -6.47 1.66
N LEU A 49 5.83 -7.45 1.94
CA LEU A 49 5.46 -7.82 3.32
C LEU A 49 6.69 -8.15 4.18
N HIS A 50 7.65 -8.89 3.62
CA HIS A 50 8.90 -9.21 4.33
C HIS A 50 9.73 -7.96 4.64
N ARG A 51 9.86 -7.01 3.70
CA ARG A 51 10.57 -5.74 3.96
C ARG A 51 9.86 -4.92 5.05
N LEU A 52 8.55 -4.76 4.95
CA LEU A 52 7.76 -3.98 5.91
C LEU A 52 7.82 -4.58 7.32
N GLU A 53 7.86 -5.91 7.42
CA GLU A 53 8.08 -6.62 8.67
C GLU A 53 9.48 -6.37 9.22
N LYS A 54 10.52 -6.47 8.37
CA LYS A 54 11.90 -6.17 8.75
C LYS A 54 12.10 -4.72 9.20
N GLN A 55 11.35 -3.78 8.63
CA GLN A 55 11.32 -2.37 9.05
C GLN A 55 10.49 -2.13 10.33
N GLY A 56 9.79 -3.16 10.82
CA GLY A 56 8.93 -3.06 12.00
C GLY A 56 7.64 -2.28 11.76
N TRP A 57 7.27 -2.00 10.51
CA TRP A 57 6.04 -1.27 10.17
C TRP A 57 4.80 -2.18 10.22
N ILE A 58 5.00 -3.48 9.98
CA ILE A 58 3.99 -4.50 10.22
C ILE A 58 4.55 -5.58 11.15
N ALA A 59 3.65 -6.23 11.88
CA ALA A 59 3.94 -7.46 12.60
C ALA A 59 3.16 -8.60 11.94
N ALA A 60 3.72 -9.80 12.01
CA ALA A 60 3.09 -10.99 11.45
C ALA A 60 2.96 -12.09 12.50
N GLU A 61 1.78 -12.69 12.55
CA GLU A 61 1.44 -13.73 13.52
C GLU A 61 0.85 -14.93 12.76
N TRP A 62 1.25 -16.14 13.15
CA TRP A 62 0.65 -17.35 12.60
C TRP A 62 -0.70 -17.59 13.28
N LYS A 63 -1.77 -17.62 12.49
CA LYS A 63 -3.09 -18.04 12.95
C LYS A 63 -3.48 -19.37 12.31
N VAL A 64 -4.24 -20.16 13.06
CA VAL A 64 -4.90 -21.35 12.52
C VAL A 64 -6.23 -20.90 11.95
N SER A 65 -6.42 -21.05 10.65
CA SER A 65 -7.70 -20.78 9.99
C SER A 65 -8.74 -21.82 10.40
N GLU A 66 -10.01 -21.53 10.11
CA GLU A 66 -11.13 -22.47 10.33
C GLU A 66 -10.92 -23.83 9.66
N LYS A 67 -10.15 -23.87 8.57
CA LYS A 67 -9.78 -25.10 7.85
C LYS A 67 -8.54 -25.80 8.41
N LYS A 68 -8.12 -25.47 9.64
CA LYS A 68 -6.90 -25.97 10.30
C LYS A 68 -5.59 -25.70 9.54
N GLN A 69 -5.59 -24.74 8.62
CA GLN A 69 -4.38 -24.33 7.91
C GLN A 69 -3.72 -23.16 8.63
N ARG A 70 -2.40 -23.18 8.75
CA ARG A 70 -1.66 -22.05 9.32
C ARG A 70 -1.52 -20.96 8.27
N THR A 71 -2.09 -19.79 8.53
CA THR A 71 -2.00 -18.59 7.69
C THR A 71 -1.26 -17.49 8.46
N ARG A 72 -0.36 -16.77 7.78
CA ARG A 72 0.23 -15.55 8.35
C ARG A 72 -0.79 -14.42 8.28
N GLU A 73 -1.12 -13.85 9.41
CA GLU A 73 -1.87 -12.61 9.53
C GLU A 73 -0.90 -11.46 9.76
N TYR A 74 -1.07 -10.37 9.03
CA TYR A 74 -0.26 -9.17 9.14
C TYR A 74 -1.08 -8.07 9.80
N ARG A 75 -0.46 -7.28 10.67
CA ARG A 75 -1.09 -6.14 11.33
C ARG A 75 -0.17 -4.93 11.35
N LEU A 76 -0.77 -3.75 11.32
CA LEU A 76 -0.05 -2.48 11.39
C LEU A 76 0.47 -2.23 12.81
N THR A 77 1.76 -1.93 12.94
CA THR A 77 2.38 -1.55 14.23
C THR A 77 2.16 -0.06 14.53
N ARG A 78 2.62 0.41 15.70
CA ARG A 78 2.61 1.84 16.03
C ARG A 78 3.53 2.64 15.09
N THR A 79 4.73 2.13 14.82
CA THR A 79 5.68 2.76 13.88
C THR A 79 5.15 2.71 12.44
N GLY A 80 4.48 1.63 12.04
CA GLY A 80 3.83 1.54 10.73
C GLY A 80 2.69 2.54 10.55
N ARG A 81 1.92 2.84 11.61
CA ARG A 81 0.92 3.92 11.58
C ARG A 81 1.54 5.29 11.34
N ALA A 82 2.65 5.60 12.02
CA ALA A 82 3.37 6.85 11.78
C ALA A 82 3.94 6.90 10.35
N GLN A 83 4.49 5.80 9.87
CA GLN A 83 5.00 5.71 8.50
C GLN A 83 3.88 5.90 7.46
N LEU A 84 2.71 5.31 7.66
CA LEU A 84 1.57 5.46 6.76
C LEU A 84 1.20 6.93 6.57
N LEU A 85 1.19 7.73 7.65
CA LEU A 85 0.91 9.16 7.56
C LEU A 85 2.00 9.91 6.75
N SER A 86 3.27 9.57 6.97
CA SER A 86 4.40 10.16 6.23
C SER A 86 4.35 9.82 4.74
N GLU A 87 4.18 8.54 4.40
CA GLU A 87 4.12 8.06 3.01
C GLU A 87 2.89 8.62 2.27
N ARG A 88 1.74 8.73 2.94
CA ARG A 88 0.56 9.37 2.36
C ARG A 88 0.84 10.83 2.01
N SER A 89 1.41 11.60 2.94
CA SER A 89 1.70 13.03 2.72
C SER A 89 2.69 13.21 1.55
N ARG A 90 3.72 12.36 1.49
CA ARG A 90 4.69 12.36 0.39
C ARG A 90 4.03 12.01 -0.95
N TRP A 91 3.15 11.02 -0.95
CA TRP A 91 2.44 10.61 -2.17
C TRP A 91 1.53 11.72 -2.70
N GLU A 92 0.80 12.40 -1.83
CA GLU A 92 -0.05 13.54 -2.19
C GLU A 92 0.77 14.66 -2.86
N GLN A 93 1.95 14.99 -2.31
CA GLN A 93 2.87 15.97 -2.92
C GLN A 93 3.35 15.54 -4.31
N ILE A 94 3.68 14.24 -4.49
CA ILE A 94 4.10 13.70 -5.79
C ILE A 94 2.96 13.81 -6.82
N VAL A 95 1.74 13.43 -6.42
CA VAL A 95 0.56 13.50 -7.30
C VAL A 95 0.26 14.94 -7.70
N GLU A 96 0.35 15.88 -6.76
CA GLU A 96 0.17 17.32 -7.02
C GLU A 96 1.21 17.83 -8.03
N ALA A 97 2.49 17.54 -7.80
CA ALA A 97 3.59 17.95 -8.68
C ALA A 97 3.42 17.38 -10.10
N ILE A 98 3.13 16.08 -10.24
CA ILE A 98 2.89 15.43 -11.54
C ILE A 98 1.67 16.06 -12.22
N THR A 99 0.58 16.28 -11.48
CA THR A 99 -0.64 16.88 -12.04
C THR A 99 -0.37 18.29 -12.54
N GLY A 100 0.41 19.09 -11.80
CA GLY A 100 0.83 20.43 -12.23
C GLY A 100 1.63 20.42 -13.53
N VAL A 101 2.51 19.44 -13.72
CA VAL A 101 3.29 19.27 -14.97
C VAL A 101 2.42 18.80 -16.14
N LEU A 102 1.50 17.86 -15.89
CA LEU A 102 0.64 17.28 -16.94
C LEU A 102 -0.53 18.21 -17.33
N ARG A 103 -0.95 19.10 -16.43
CA ARG A 103 -2.01 20.09 -16.64
C ARG A 103 -1.48 21.47 -16.32
N PRO A 104 -0.50 21.98 -17.10
CA PRO A 104 -0.04 23.34 -16.90
C PRO A 104 -1.23 24.26 -17.10
N ALA A 105 -1.48 25.15 -16.14
CA ALA A 105 -2.45 26.21 -16.34
C ALA A 105 -2.07 26.90 -17.65
N ARG A 106 -2.99 26.96 -18.63
CA ARG A 106 -2.76 27.74 -19.85
C ARG A 106 -2.33 29.11 -19.39
N ALA A 107 -1.07 29.47 -19.64
CA ALA A 107 -0.59 30.82 -19.44
C ALA A 107 -1.56 31.70 -20.24
N GLY A 108 -2.41 32.44 -19.52
CA GLY A 108 -3.41 33.29 -20.13
C GLY A 108 -2.67 34.26 -21.03
N GLY A 109 -2.98 34.20 -22.32
CA GLY A 109 -2.55 35.20 -23.28
C GLY A 109 -2.97 36.57 -22.74
N LYS A 110 -1.98 37.38 -22.41
CA LYS A 110 -2.16 38.83 -22.42
C LYS A 110 -1.93 39.25 -23.87
N ILE A 111 -3.04 39.57 -24.53
CA ILE A 111 -3.06 40.39 -25.74
C ILE A 111 -2.70 41.81 -25.31
#